data_AF-A0A925E215-F1
#
_entry.id   AF-A0A925E215-F1
#
_cell.length_a   1.000
_cell.length_b   1.000
_cell.length_c   1.000
_cell.angle_alpha   90.00
_cell.angle_beta   90.00
_cell.angle_gamma   90.00
#
_symmetry.space_group_name_H-M   'P 1'
#
loop_
_entity.id
_entity.type
_entity.pdbx_description
1 polymer ?
#
loop_
_entity_poly.entity_id
_entity_poly.type
_entity_poly.pdbx_seq_one_letter_code
_entity_poly.pdbx_strand_id
1 'polypeptide(L)'
;MSPEREYTLWRLLIGIIRNTDMLLSESEGRLLPAQREDLVEIHVANLKLARILNQVMKGEWEGDSMIHDLRSPLNIIIGYSEILIDDHNEELNPAQRSFLRAIYDDGLTVSNTLGELFN
;
A
#
# COMPACT_ATOMS: atom_id res chain seq x y z
N MET A 1 -11.19 17.90 0.15
CA MET A 1 -11.60 16.48 0.07
C MET A 1 -12.86 16.28 0.93
N SER A 2 -13.80 15.41 0.55
CA SER A 2 -14.98 15.14 1.40
C SER A 2 -14.62 14.19 2.55
N PRO A 3 -15.32 14.26 3.71
CA PRO A 3 -15.07 13.39 4.85
C PRO A 3 -15.17 11.88 4.52
N GLU A 4 -16.07 11.50 3.62
CA GLU A 4 -16.24 10.09 3.23
C GLU A 4 -15.03 9.57 2.45
N ARG A 5 -14.47 10.40 1.56
CA ARG A 5 -13.26 10.06 0.78
C ARG A 5 -12.04 10.00 1.68
N GLU A 6 -11.91 10.93 2.62
CA GLU A 6 -10.86 10.92 3.63
C GLU A 6 -10.89 9.64 4.47
N TYR A 7 -12.06 9.29 5.01
CA TYR A 7 -12.27 8.06 5.76
C TYR A 7 -11.92 6.81 4.94
N THR A 8 -12.34 6.78 3.67
CA THR A 8 -12.08 5.66 2.78
C THR A 8 -10.58 5.45 2.56
N LEU A 9 -9.84 6.54 2.26
CA LEU A 9 -8.39 6.49 2.07
C LEU A 9 -7.67 5.98 3.32
N TRP A 10 -8.04 6.48 4.51
CA TRP A 10 -7.45 6.01 5.76
C TRP A 10 -7.73 4.55 6.04
N ARG A 11 -8.98 4.12 5.85
CA ARG A 11 -9.38 2.73 6.08
C ARG A 11 -8.57 1.78 5.19
N LEU A 12 -8.41 2.12 3.91
CA LEU A 12 -7.61 1.33 2.96
C LEU A 12 -6.14 1.32 3.36
N LEU A 13 -5.55 2.49 3.64
CA LEU A 13 -4.14 2.58 4.06
C LEU A 13 -3.85 1.77 5.32
N ILE A 14 -4.73 1.83 6.33
CA ILE A 14 -4.62 1.02 7.55
C ILE A 14 -4.70 -0.47 7.22
N GLY A 15 -5.57 -0.86 6.29
CA GLY A 15 -5.66 -2.23 5.78
C GLY A 15 -4.35 -2.71 5.16
N ILE A 16 -3.78 -1.92 4.25
CA ILE A 16 -2.49 -2.20 3.59
C ILE A 16 -1.37 -2.35 4.63
N ILE A 17 -1.22 -1.39 5.54
CA ILE A 17 -0.19 -1.42 6.61
C ILE A 17 -0.35 -2.69 7.44
N ARG A 18 -1.55 -2.94 7.96
CA ARG A 18 -1.82 -4.10 8.81
C ARG A 18 -1.49 -5.41 8.08
N ASN A 19 -1.91 -5.57 6.84
CA ASN A 19 -1.65 -6.79 6.08
C ASN A 19 -0.14 -6.96 5.79
N THR A 20 0.57 -5.86 5.54
CA THR A 20 2.03 -5.87 5.36
C THR A 20 2.74 -6.29 6.65
N ASP A 21 2.34 -5.73 7.79
CA ASP A 21 2.91 -6.04 9.10
C ASP A 21 2.61 -7.51 9.51
N MET A 22 1.41 -8.00 9.19
CA MET A 22 1.04 -9.41 9.40
C MET A 22 1.99 -10.34 8.63
N LEU A 23 2.28 -10.05 7.37
CA LEU A 23 3.23 -10.83 6.58
C LEU A 23 4.66 -10.75 7.14
N LEU A 24 5.15 -9.55 7.44
CA LEU A 24 6.50 -9.33 7.97
C LEU A 24 6.74 -9.98 9.35
N SER A 25 5.67 -10.13 10.15
CA SER A 25 5.70 -10.82 11.43
C SER A 25 5.92 -12.33 11.31
N GLU A 26 5.77 -12.90 10.10
CA GLU A 26 5.79 -14.35 9.82
C GLU A 26 4.79 -15.17 10.66
N SER A 27 3.77 -14.52 11.23
CA SER A 27 2.70 -15.21 11.97
C SER A 27 1.93 -16.20 11.08
N GLU A 28 1.89 -15.93 9.78
CA GLU A 28 1.21 -16.73 8.77
C GLU A 28 2.20 -17.58 7.96
N GLY A 29 3.36 -17.89 8.53
CA GLY A 29 4.40 -18.70 7.89
C GLY A 29 5.64 -17.90 7.52
N ARG A 30 6.75 -18.62 7.36
CA ARG A 30 8.07 -18.05 7.08
C ARG A 30 8.12 -17.47 5.67
N LEU A 31 8.80 -16.35 5.51
CA LEU A 31 9.10 -15.74 4.22
C LEU A 31 10.50 -16.15 3.75
N LEU A 32 10.65 -16.30 2.45
CA LEU A 32 11.98 -16.34 1.84
C LEU A 32 12.65 -14.96 1.97
N PRO A 33 14.00 -14.90 1.96
CA PRO A 33 14.71 -13.64 2.05
C PRO A 33 14.28 -12.60 0.99
N ALA A 34 14.08 -13.02 -0.27
CA ALA A 34 13.60 -12.14 -1.34
C ALA A 34 12.19 -11.60 -1.06
N GLN A 35 11.25 -12.48 -0.67
CA GLN A 35 9.89 -12.07 -0.31
C GLN A 35 9.86 -11.06 0.83
N ARG A 36 10.75 -11.23 1.82
CA ARG A 36 10.90 -10.29 2.94
C ARG A 36 11.44 -8.94 2.48
N GLU A 37 12.43 -8.93 1.58
CA GLU A 37 13.00 -7.70 1.02
C GLU A 37 11.92 -6.89 0.30
N ASP A 38 11.14 -7.53 -0.57
CA ASP A 38 10.03 -6.90 -1.28
C ASP A 38 8.94 -6.37 -0.33
N LEU A 39 8.60 -7.13 0.72
CA LEU A 39 7.65 -6.68 1.74
C LEU A 39 8.16 -5.51 2.56
N VAL A 40 9.48 -5.39 2.77
CA VAL A 40 10.09 -4.24 3.43
C VAL A 40 9.96 -2.99 2.56
N GLU A 41 10.12 -3.10 1.24
CA GLU A 41 9.89 -1.98 0.32
C GLU A 41 8.44 -1.49 0.37
N ILE A 42 7.46 -2.42 0.41
CA ILE A 42 6.05 -2.08 0.65
C ILE A 42 5.87 -1.37 1.99
N HIS A 43 6.47 -1.87 3.07
CA HIS A 43 6.35 -1.26 4.40
C HIS A 43 6.92 0.16 4.45
N VAL A 44 8.10 0.40 3.85
CA VAL A 44 8.69 1.74 3.74
C VAL A 44 7.78 2.68 2.93
N ALA A 45 7.23 2.20 1.82
CA ALA A 45 6.30 2.97 1.00
C ALA A 45 4.99 3.29 1.76
N ASN A 46 4.48 2.37 2.58
CA ASN A 46 3.32 2.60 3.44
C ASN A 46 3.56 3.78 4.41
N LEU A 47 4.72 3.81 5.08
CA LEU A 47 5.06 4.90 6.00
C LEU A 47 5.16 6.24 5.27
N LYS A 48 5.75 6.24 4.07
CA LYS A 48 5.82 7.43 3.21
C LYS A 48 4.43 7.90 2.80
N LEU A 49 3.58 7.00 2.32
CA LEU A 49 2.20 7.31 1.91
C LEU A 49 1.38 7.87 3.08
N ALA A 50 1.46 7.25 4.26
CA ALA A 50 0.78 7.72 5.46
C ALA A 50 1.22 9.14 5.87
N ARG A 51 2.51 9.42 5.79
CA ARG A 51 3.04 10.76 6.06
C ARG A 51 2.49 11.80 5.10
N ILE A 52 2.52 11.51 3.78
CA ILE A 52 2.04 12.45 2.76
C ILE A 52 0.54 12.69 2.94
N LEU A 53 -0.28 11.64 3.03
CA LEU A 53 -1.74 11.76 3.21
C LEU A 53 -2.10 12.60 4.45
N ASN A 54 -1.39 12.41 5.57
CA ASN A 54 -1.59 13.22 6.76
C ASN A 54 -1.31 14.72 6.52
N GLN A 55 -0.27 15.05 5.75
CA GLN A 55 0.04 16.45 5.39
C GLN A 55 -1.05 17.04 4.47
N VAL A 56 -1.52 16.27 3.49
CA VAL A 56 -2.62 16.69 2.59
C VAL A 56 -3.89 16.99 3.37
N MET A 57 -4.26 16.12 4.32
CA MET A 57 -5.48 16.30 5.12
C MET A 57 -5.43 17.50 6.06
N LYS A 58 -4.22 17.87 6.51
CA LYS A 58 -4.01 19.09 7.30
C LYS A 58 -3.98 20.36 6.44
N GLY A 59 -4.07 20.25 5.11
CA GLY A 59 -3.91 21.38 4.19
C GLY A 59 -2.48 21.92 4.16
N GLU A 60 -1.49 21.12 4.58
CA GLU A 60 -0.07 21.51 4.60
C GLU A 60 0.62 21.30 3.25
N TRP A 61 -0.07 20.69 2.29
CA TRP A 61 0.48 20.32 1.00
C TRP A 61 -0.57 20.43 -0.10
N GLU A 62 -0.29 21.23 -1.13
CA GLU A 62 -1.16 21.45 -2.29
C GLU A 62 -0.35 21.45 -3.61
N GLY A 63 -1.03 21.26 -4.74
CA GLY A 63 -0.49 21.39 -6.09
C GLY A 63 -0.03 20.09 -6.76
N ASP A 64 0.39 20.18 -8.03
CA ASP A 64 0.71 19.01 -8.87
C ASP A 64 1.86 18.15 -8.32
N SER A 65 2.81 18.76 -7.61
CA SER A 65 3.92 18.05 -6.96
C SER A 65 3.45 17.03 -5.92
N MET A 66 2.35 17.34 -5.22
CA MET A 66 1.74 16.44 -4.24
C MET A 66 1.28 15.13 -4.88
N ILE A 67 0.67 15.20 -6.07
CA ILE A 67 0.14 14.03 -6.77
C ILE A 67 1.29 13.13 -7.23
N HIS A 68 2.35 13.73 -7.76
CA HIS A 68 3.56 13.00 -8.12
C HIS A 68 4.18 12.29 -6.90
N ASP A 69 4.20 12.97 -5.76
CA ASP A 69 4.76 12.43 -4.53
C ASP A 69 3.89 11.34 -3.89
N LEU A 70 2.57 11.38 -4.07
CA LEU A 70 1.63 10.30 -3.70
C LEU A 70 1.75 9.08 -4.62
N ARG A 71 1.93 9.29 -5.94
CA ARG A 71 2.06 8.20 -6.92
C ARG A 71 3.28 7.33 -6.68
N SER A 72 4.40 7.91 -6.25
CA SER A 72 5.64 7.18 -5.99
C SER A 72 5.47 6.02 -5.00
N PRO A 73 5.04 6.23 -3.74
CA PRO A 73 4.85 5.13 -2.79
C PRO A 73 3.70 4.20 -3.20
N LEU A 74 2.65 4.69 -3.86
CA LEU A 74 1.57 3.83 -4.35
C LEU A 74 2.04 2.85 -5.42
N ASN A 75 2.85 3.32 -6.38
CA ASN A 75 3.42 2.45 -7.40
C ASN A 75 4.34 1.39 -6.81
N ILE A 76 5.06 1.71 -5.72
CA ILE A 76 5.88 0.73 -4.99
C ILE A 76 4.98 -0.32 -4.33
N ILE A 77 3.95 0.10 -3.57
CA ILE A 77 3.01 -0.84 -2.92
C ILE A 77 2.37 -1.78 -3.93
N ILE A 78 1.85 -1.24 -5.05
CA ILE A 78 1.19 -2.01 -6.10
C ILE A 78 2.20 -2.91 -6.82
N GLY A 79 3.33 -2.36 -7.26
CA GLY A 79 4.32 -3.09 -8.04
C GLY A 79 4.97 -4.24 -7.28
N TYR A 80 5.39 -4.03 -6.04
CA TYR A 80 5.96 -5.11 -5.24
C TYR A 80 4.92 -6.15 -4.82
N SER A 81 3.67 -5.75 -4.56
CA SER A 81 2.62 -6.75 -4.28
C SER A 81 2.28 -7.58 -5.52
N GLU A 82 2.34 -7.00 -6.72
CA GLU A 82 2.22 -7.71 -8.00
C GLU A 82 3.36 -8.70 -8.21
N ILE A 83 4.62 -8.25 -8.06
CA ILE A 83 5.81 -9.12 -8.15
C ILE A 83 5.73 -10.28 -7.17
N LEU A 84 5.38 -10.02 -5.90
CA LEU A 84 5.22 -11.06 -4.89
C LEU A 84 4.13 -12.07 -5.24
N ILE A 85 3.02 -11.61 -5.85
CA ILE A 85 1.94 -12.50 -6.28
C ILE A 85 2.37 -13.35 -7.49
N ASP A 86 3.09 -12.77 -8.45
CA ASP A 86 3.43 -13.42 -9.72
C ASP A 86 4.68 -14.32 -9.60
N ASP A 87 5.78 -13.78 -9.07
CA ASP A 87 7.09 -14.45 -9.05
C ASP A 87 7.21 -15.47 -7.90
N HIS A 88 6.46 -15.26 -6.82
CA HIS A 88 6.53 -16.09 -5.61
C HIS A 88 5.26 -16.92 -5.36
N ASN A 89 4.32 -16.97 -6.30
CA ASN A 89 2.99 -17.57 -6.11
C ASN A 89 3.03 -18.99 -5.52
N GLU A 90 3.93 -19.84 -6.03
CA GLU A 90 4.03 -21.25 -5.64
C GLU A 90 4.60 -21.44 -4.23
N GLU A 91 5.38 -20.48 -3.75
CA GLU A 91 6.07 -20.50 -2.46
C GLU A 91 5.23 -19.91 -1.33
N LEU A 92 4.26 -19.06 -1.69
CA LEU A 92 3.31 -18.48 -0.76
C LEU A 92 2.28 -19.52 -0.34
N ASN A 93 1.84 -19.47 0.91
CA ASN A 93 0.67 -20.22 1.33
C ASN A 93 -0.64 -19.45 1.06
N PRO A 94 -1.82 -20.08 1.21
CA PRO A 94 -3.09 -19.41 0.93
C PRO A 94 -3.34 -18.14 1.74
N ALA A 95 -2.91 -18.08 3.00
CA ALA A 95 -3.08 -16.90 3.85
C ALA A 95 -2.19 -15.76 3.36
N GLN A 96 -0.90 -16.04 3.10
CA GLN A 96 0.04 -15.05 2.59
C GLN A 96 -0.43 -14.47 1.24
N ARG A 97 -0.92 -15.32 0.32
CA ARG A 97 -1.53 -14.86 -0.94
C ARG A 97 -2.74 -13.97 -0.72
N SER A 98 -3.60 -14.32 0.23
CA SER A 98 -4.78 -13.50 0.55
C SER A 98 -4.39 -12.12 1.07
N PHE A 99 -3.36 -12.01 1.91
CA PHE A 99 -2.88 -10.71 2.40
C PHE A 99 -2.25 -9.88 1.29
N LEU A 100 -1.40 -10.49 0.45
CA LEU A 100 -0.79 -9.81 -0.69
C LEU A 100 -1.83 -9.32 -1.69
N ARG A 101 -2.86 -10.14 -1.97
CA ARG A 101 -3.95 -9.74 -2.85
C ARG A 101 -4.74 -8.56 -2.27
N ALA A 102 -5.00 -8.56 -0.96
CA ALA A 102 -5.64 -7.44 -0.31
C ALA A 102 -4.79 -6.16 -0.36
N ILE A 103 -3.47 -6.25 -0.15
CA ILE A 103 -2.53 -5.13 -0.31
C ILE A 103 -2.61 -4.55 -1.73
N TYR A 104 -2.58 -5.41 -2.75
CA TYR A 104 -2.64 -5.01 -4.15
C TYR A 104 -3.98 -4.33 -4.49
N ASP A 105 -5.11 -4.97 -4.16
CA ASP A 105 -6.45 -4.46 -4.49
C ASP A 105 -6.76 -3.15 -3.74
N ASP A 106 -6.37 -3.05 -2.47
CA ASP A 106 -6.51 -1.81 -1.70
C ASP A 106 -5.60 -0.70 -2.28
N GLY A 107 -4.38 -1.03 -2.68
CA GLY A 107 -3.45 -0.10 -3.33
C GLY A 107 -4.01 0.48 -4.63
N LEU A 108 -4.60 -0.35 -5.49
CA LEU A 108 -5.31 0.09 -6.69
C LEU A 108 -6.50 1.01 -6.34
N THR A 109 -7.26 0.66 -5.30
CA THR A 109 -8.41 1.46 -4.86
C THR A 109 -7.97 2.83 -4.36
N VAL A 110 -6.88 2.91 -3.60
CA VAL A 110 -6.30 4.20 -3.17
C VAL A 110 -5.84 5.01 -4.37
N SER A 111 -5.12 4.40 -5.32
CA SER A 111 -4.65 5.06 -6.54
C SER A 111 -5.81 5.67 -7.34
N ASN A 112 -6.87 4.90 -7.55
CA ASN A 112 -8.06 5.36 -8.27
C ASN A 112 -8.77 6.50 -7.53
N THR A 113 -8.95 6.37 -6.21
CA THR A 113 -9.59 7.40 -5.38
C THR A 113 -8.83 8.72 -5.42
N LEU A 114 -7.50 8.68 -5.41
CA LEU A 114 -6.67 9.86 -5.58
C LEU A 114 -6.78 10.43 -7.01
N GLY A 115 -6.79 9.57 -8.03
CA GLY A 115 -7.01 10.00 -9.42
C GLY A 115 -8.32 10.78 -9.61
N GLU A 116 -9.41 10.33 -8.97
CA GLU A 116 -10.71 11.02 -8.98
C GLU A 116 -10.72 12.34 -8.19
N LEU A 117 -9.80 12.52 -7.23
CA LEU A 117 -9.70 13.74 -6.44
C LEU A 117 -8.97 14.87 -7.16
N PHE A 118 -8.12 14.53 -8.13
CA PHE A 118 -7.21 15.47 -8.78
C PHE A 118 -7.51 15.73 -10.27
N ASN A 119 -8.56 15.11 -10.81
CA ASN A 119 -9.14 15.40 -12.12
C ASN A 119 -10.40 16.26 -11.97
#